data_AF-A0A2J2HEB5-F1
#
_entry.id   AF-A0A2J2HEB5-F1
#
_cell.length_a   1.000
_cell.length_b   1.000
_cell.length_c   1.000
_cell.angle_alpha   90.00
_cell.angle_beta   90.00
_cell.angle_gamma   90.00
#
_symmetry.space_group_name_H-M   'P 1'
#
loop_
_entity.id
_entity.type
_entity.pdbx_description
1 polymer ?
#
loop_
_entity_poly.entity_id
_entity_poly.type
_entity_poly.pdbx_seq_one_letter_code
_entity_poly.pdbx_strand_id
1 'polypeptide(L)'
;MNELDCVPKELINEVINRFRDAVAIYVYGGSLDCSGGDIDIAVFTNNIPSEMPNLGERVDLQIFRNPLNTLFFVYVIKTGVLVYGEPIHVNVDVAIRNEISRIEERVFIFRNSEDEVMVCKSLKELMFLLAALTCGIDGSSNWYRMSGCLKNLGIEAPSEFKHCLTPPGIDVLRTVGEQILNRVINELRRVLGNIGKT
;
A
#
# COMPACT_ATOMS: atom_id res chain seq x y z
N MET A 1 -7.94 8.67 -21.10
CA MET A 1 -6.78 7.77 -20.96
C MET A 1 -7.28 6.58 -20.17
N ASN A 2 -7.17 5.38 -20.70
CA ASN A 2 -7.65 4.17 -20.03
C ASN A 2 -6.63 3.82 -18.93
N GLU A 3 -7.08 3.49 -17.73
CA GLU A 3 -6.20 3.28 -16.56
C GLU A 3 -5.24 2.08 -16.75
N LEU A 4 -5.50 1.23 -17.75
CA LEU A 4 -4.67 0.09 -18.12
C LEU A 4 -3.80 0.32 -19.37
N ASP A 5 -3.74 1.54 -19.92
CA ASP A 5 -2.99 1.80 -21.17
C ASP A 5 -1.48 1.44 -21.04
N CYS A 6 -0.96 1.42 -19.82
CA CYS A 6 0.44 1.12 -19.51
C CYS A 6 0.69 -0.32 -19.07
N VAL A 7 -0.35 -1.17 -19.06
CA VAL A 7 -0.26 -2.58 -18.67
C VAL A 7 -0.45 -3.45 -19.93
N PRO A 8 0.51 -4.33 -20.27
CA PRO A 8 0.38 -5.19 -21.44
C PRO A 8 -0.88 -6.06 -21.37
N LYS A 9 -1.72 -6.02 -22.41
CA LYS A 9 -2.96 -6.80 -22.46
C LYS A 9 -2.69 -8.30 -22.42
N GLU A 10 -1.59 -8.73 -23.02
CA GLU A 10 -1.12 -10.12 -23.03
C GLU A 10 -0.87 -10.62 -21.61
N LEU A 11 -0.26 -9.79 -20.76
CA LEU A 11 -0.02 -10.12 -19.35
C LEU A 11 -1.34 -10.27 -18.59
N ILE A 12 -2.28 -9.33 -18.74
CA ILE A 12 -3.60 -9.42 -18.09
C ILE A 12 -4.31 -10.72 -18.50
N ASN A 13 -4.31 -11.03 -19.80
CA ASN A 13 -4.89 -12.26 -20.32
C ASN A 13 -4.19 -13.51 -19.78
N GLU A 14 -2.87 -13.49 -19.65
CA GLU A 14 -2.11 -14.60 -19.06
C GLU A 14 -2.50 -14.81 -17.58
N VAL A 15 -2.57 -13.75 -16.78
CA VAL A 15 -2.99 -13.82 -15.38
C VAL A 15 -4.40 -14.41 -15.26
N ILE A 16 -5.35 -13.91 -16.04
CA ILE A 16 -6.72 -14.43 -16.07
C ILE A 16 -6.73 -15.92 -16.42
N ASN A 17 -5.91 -16.33 -17.39
CA ASN A 17 -5.82 -17.74 -17.79
C ASN A 17 -5.20 -18.65 -16.73
N ARG A 18 -4.24 -18.15 -15.95
CA ARG A 18 -3.63 -18.90 -14.84
C ARG A 18 -4.55 -18.97 -13.62
N PHE A 19 -5.42 -17.98 -13.43
CA PHE A 19 -6.30 -17.84 -12.28
C PHE A 19 -7.77 -17.79 -12.69
N ARG A 20 -8.20 -18.73 -13.54
CA ARG A 20 -9.59 -18.79 -14.06
C ARG A 20 -10.65 -19.05 -12.99
N ASP A 21 -10.24 -19.54 -11.82
CA ASP A 21 -11.09 -19.79 -10.67
C ASP A 21 -11.00 -18.67 -9.61
N ALA A 22 -10.30 -17.57 -9.92
CA ALA A 22 -10.25 -16.41 -9.05
C ALA A 22 -11.64 -15.80 -8.88
N VAL A 23 -11.92 -15.37 -7.64
CA VAL A 23 -13.08 -14.54 -7.30
C VAL A 23 -12.95 -13.17 -7.94
N ALA A 24 -11.76 -12.59 -7.88
CA ALA A 24 -11.47 -11.30 -8.49
C ALA A 24 -9.97 -11.12 -8.76
N ILE A 25 -9.65 -10.32 -9.77
CA ILE A 25 -8.27 -9.92 -10.10
C ILE A 25 -8.24 -8.41 -10.30
N TYR A 26 -7.34 -7.74 -9.60
CA TYR A 26 -7.14 -6.30 -9.67
C TYR A 26 -5.73 -5.98 -10.14
N VAL A 27 -5.61 -4.99 -11.03
CA VAL A 27 -4.35 -4.29 -11.26
C VAL A 27 -4.38 -3.00 -10.45
N TYR A 28 -3.32 -2.69 -9.72
CA TYR A 28 -3.34 -1.59 -8.76
C TYR A 28 -1.97 -0.89 -8.65
N GLY A 29 -1.87 0.08 -7.75
CA GLY A 29 -0.60 0.70 -7.39
C GLY A 29 -0.05 1.65 -8.47
N GLY A 30 1.28 1.68 -8.60
CA GLY A 30 1.97 2.62 -9.50
C GLY A 30 1.81 2.28 -10.98
N SER A 31 1.46 1.02 -11.28
CA SER A 31 1.26 0.52 -12.64
C SER A 31 0.17 1.26 -13.41
N LEU A 32 -0.86 1.74 -12.70
CA LEU A 32 -1.97 2.52 -13.26
C LEU A 32 -1.60 3.98 -13.60
N ASP A 33 -0.56 4.51 -12.95
CA ASP A 33 -0.06 5.87 -13.19
C ASP A 33 1.09 5.88 -14.22
N CYS A 34 1.31 4.78 -14.96
CA CYS A 34 2.37 4.64 -15.96
C CYS A 34 3.78 4.95 -15.43
N SER A 35 4.02 4.74 -14.14
CA SER A 35 5.23 5.23 -13.46
C SER A 35 6.52 4.47 -13.80
N GLY A 36 6.48 3.54 -14.76
CA GLY A 36 7.62 2.74 -15.21
C GLY A 36 8.16 1.72 -14.19
N GLY A 37 7.40 1.46 -13.11
CA GLY A 37 7.72 0.47 -12.07
C GLY A 37 7.14 -0.92 -12.35
N ASP A 38 7.11 -1.75 -11.31
CA ASP A 38 6.49 -3.08 -11.36
C ASP A 38 4.97 -2.98 -11.61
N ILE A 39 4.41 -4.01 -12.21
CA ILE A 39 2.98 -4.18 -12.44
C ILE A 39 2.41 -4.92 -11.23
N ASP A 40 1.74 -4.18 -10.34
CA ASP A 40 1.15 -4.73 -9.13
C ASP A 40 -0.21 -5.39 -9.45
N ILE A 41 -0.31 -6.70 -9.17
CA ILE A 41 -1.51 -7.49 -9.44
C ILE A 41 -1.94 -8.24 -8.18
N ALA A 42 -3.20 -8.06 -7.78
CA ALA A 42 -3.80 -8.78 -6.66
C ALA A 42 -4.83 -9.80 -7.19
N VAL A 43 -4.64 -11.06 -6.82
CA VAL A 43 -5.56 -12.16 -7.14
C VAL A 43 -6.26 -12.63 -5.87
N PHE A 44 -7.59 -12.62 -5.88
CA PHE A 44 -8.41 -13.17 -4.80
C PHE A 44 -8.94 -14.52 -5.22
N THR A 45 -8.52 -15.60 -4.56
CA THR A 45 -8.91 -16.97 -4.88
C THR A 45 -8.97 -17.86 -3.65
N ASN A 46 -9.90 -18.81 -3.63
CA ASN A 46 -9.94 -19.85 -2.61
C ASN A 46 -8.81 -20.88 -2.78
N ASN A 47 -8.28 -21.02 -4.00
CA ASN A 47 -7.27 -22.00 -4.37
C ASN A 47 -5.91 -21.32 -4.53
N ILE A 48 -5.21 -21.12 -3.41
CA ILE A 48 -3.83 -20.61 -3.46
C ILE A 48 -2.95 -21.68 -4.13
N PRO A 49 -2.21 -21.34 -5.21
CA PRO A 49 -1.32 -22.30 -5.86
C PRO A 49 -0.18 -22.70 -4.92
N SER A 50 0.29 -23.95 -5.04
CA SER A 50 1.43 -24.45 -4.26
C SER A 50 2.75 -23.76 -4.63
N GLU A 51 2.85 -23.26 -5.87
CA GLU A 51 4.00 -22.52 -6.38
C GLU A 51 3.53 -21.22 -7.01
N MET A 52 4.25 -20.12 -6.74
CA MET A 52 3.92 -18.84 -7.35
C MET A 52 4.26 -18.87 -8.85
N PRO A 53 3.30 -18.55 -9.74
CA PRO A 53 3.59 -18.53 -11.16
C PRO A 53 4.57 -17.41 -11.49
N ASN A 54 5.62 -17.75 -12.25
CA ASN A 54 6.49 -16.75 -12.84
C ASN A 54 5.77 -16.08 -14.01
N LEU A 55 5.46 -14.78 -13.85
CA LEU A 55 4.80 -13.91 -14.82
C LEU A 55 5.75 -12.85 -15.41
N GLY A 56 7.06 -13.02 -15.19
CA GLY A 56 8.10 -12.08 -15.59
C GLY A 56 8.63 -11.24 -14.43
N GLU A 57 9.80 -10.63 -14.67
CA GLU A 57 10.59 -9.96 -13.63
C GLU A 57 10.00 -8.64 -13.12
N ARG A 58 8.96 -8.12 -13.78
CA ARG A 58 8.32 -6.82 -13.47
C ARG A 58 6.89 -6.96 -12.95
N VAL A 59 6.51 -8.14 -12.46
CA VAL A 59 5.15 -8.40 -11.97
C VAL A 59 5.21 -8.68 -10.47
N ASP A 60 4.63 -7.79 -9.67
CA ASP A 60 4.39 -8.04 -8.25
C ASP A 60 3.01 -8.71 -8.09
N LEU A 61 3.01 -10.04 -8.12
CA LEU A 61 1.81 -10.84 -7.95
C LEU A 61 1.56 -11.15 -6.47
N GLN A 62 0.43 -10.70 -5.96
CA GLN A 62 -0.01 -11.00 -4.60
C GLN A 62 -1.32 -11.80 -4.63
N ILE A 63 -1.34 -12.94 -3.93
CA ILE A 63 -2.48 -13.86 -3.93
C ILE A 63 -3.09 -13.93 -2.53
N PHE A 64 -4.40 -13.72 -2.44
CA PHE A 64 -5.14 -13.66 -1.19
C PHE A 64 -6.37 -14.58 -1.24
N ARG A 65 -6.71 -15.18 -0.10
CA ARG A 65 -8.00 -15.88 0.05
C ARG A 65 -9.15 -14.92 0.25
N ASN A 66 -9.00 -14.00 1.20
CA ASN A 66 -10.03 -13.04 1.57
C ASN A 66 -9.39 -11.66 1.75
N PRO A 67 -10.10 -10.58 1.37
CA PRO A 67 -9.69 -9.23 1.73
C PRO A 67 -9.77 -9.05 3.25
N LEU A 68 -8.80 -8.34 3.82
CA LEU A 68 -8.89 -7.82 5.18
C LEU A 68 -9.34 -6.35 5.14
N ASN A 69 -9.89 -5.85 6.24
CA ASN A 69 -10.14 -4.41 6.38
C ASN A 69 -8.84 -3.71 6.80
N THR A 70 -7.90 -3.59 5.86
CA THR A 70 -6.65 -2.82 6.01
C THR A 70 -6.54 -1.79 4.88
N LEU A 71 -5.71 -0.77 5.07
CA LEU A 71 -5.50 0.26 4.03
C LEU A 71 -4.96 -0.33 2.73
N PHE A 72 -4.13 -1.37 2.81
CA PHE A 72 -3.64 -2.08 1.64
C PHE A 72 -4.79 -2.59 0.75
N PHE A 73 -5.74 -3.33 1.32
CA PHE A 73 -6.88 -3.85 0.56
C PHE A 73 -7.80 -2.73 0.08
N VAL A 74 -7.93 -1.63 0.83
CA VAL A 74 -8.63 -0.43 0.35
C VAL A 74 -7.99 0.10 -0.92
N TYR A 75 -6.66 0.24 -0.99
CA TYR A 75 -6.00 0.71 -2.21
C TYR A 75 -6.15 -0.26 -3.38
N VAL A 76 -6.00 -1.57 -3.14
CA VAL A 76 -6.22 -2.60 -4.18
C VAL A 76 -7.63 -2.50 -4.76
N ILE A 77 -8.65 -2.42 -3.91
CA ILE A 77 -10.05 -2.59 -4.32
C ILE A 77 -10.69 -1.26 -4.76
N LYS A 78 -10.37 -0.15 -4.09
CA LYS A 78 -11.02 1.15 -4.34
C LYS A 78 -10.31 1.99 -5.39
N THR A 79 -9.00 1.79 -5.56
CA THR A 79 -8.19 2.56 -6.51
C THR A 79 -7.56 1.70 -7.59
N GLY A 80 -7.69 0.37 -7.48
CA GLY A 80 -7.30 -0.55 -8.53
C GLY A 80 -8.40 -0.74 -9.58
N VAL A 81 -8.01 -1.34 -10.69
CA VAL A 81 -8.89 -1.70 -11.80
C VAL A 81 -9.21 -3.19 -11.72
N LEU A 82 -10.50 -3.52 -11.59
CA LEU A 82 -10.98 -4.89 -11.70
C LEU A 82 -10.83 -5.38 -13.14
N VAL A 83 -10.01 -6.40 -13.36
CA VAL A 83 -9.78 -6.98 -14.70
C VAL A 83 -10.46 -8.32 -14.92
N TYR A 84 -10.88 -8.99 -13.84
CA TYR A 84 -11.60 -10.27 -13.91
C TYR A 84 -12.38 -10.56 -12.63
N GLY A 85 -13.50 -11.26 -12.76
CA GLY A 85 -14.33 -11.72 -11.64
C GLY A 85 -15.31 -10.64 -11.15
N GLU A 86 -15.69 -10.73 -9.89
CA GLU A 86 -16.70 -9.86 -9.28
C GLU A 86 -16.08 -8.78 -8.38
N PRO A 87 -16.66 -7.57 -8.32
CA PRO A 87 -16.20 -6.54 -7.39
C PRO A 87 -16.22 -7.01 -5.94
N ILE A 88 -15.12 -6.80 -5.23
CA ILE A 88 -14.99 -7.10 -3.81
C ILE A 88 -15.36 -5.87 -3.01
N HIS A 89 -15.98 -6.06 -1.85
CA HIS A 89 -16.29 -4.97 -0.94
C HIS A 89 -15.27 -4.91 0.21
N VAL A 90 -14.83 -3.69 0.53
CA VAL A 90 -14.01 -3.37 1.71
C VAL A 90 -14.59 -2.13 2.37
N ASN A 91 -14.65 -2.14 3.70
CA ASN A 91 -15.15 -1.02 4.48
C ASN A 91 -13.98 -0.07 4.81
N VAL A 92 -14.00 1.10 4.19
CA VAL A 92 -12.94 2.12 4.32
C VAL A 92 -12.84 2.63 5.77
N ASP A 93 -13.96 2.92 6.41
CA ASP A 93 -13.98 3.44 7.79
C ASP A 93 -13.44 2.42 8.80
N VAL A 94 -13.77 1.14 8.61
CA VAL A 94 -13.24 0.05 9.44
C VAL A 94 -11.75 -0.13 9.17
N ALA A 95 -11.30 -0.08 7.91
CA ALA A 95 -9.88 -0.14 7.58
C ALA A 95 -9.10 0.98 8.26
N ILE A 96 -9.52 2.23 8.09
CA ILE A 96 -8.91 3.40 8.74
C ILE A 96 -8.88 3.24 10.27
N ARG A 97 -9.99 2.79 10.88
CA ARG A 97 -10.05 2.55 12.34
C ARG A 97 -9.04 1.48 12.78
N ASN A 98 -8.92 0.39 12.03
CA ASN A 98 -7.94 -0.66 12.30
C ASN A 98 -6.51 -0.10 12.21
N GLU A 99 -6.22 0.69 11.18
CA GLU A 99 -4.90 1.32 11.02
C GLU A 99 -4.56 2.30 12.16
N ILE A 100 -5.54 3.10 12.60
CA ILE A 100 -5.40 4.01 13.74
C ILE A 100 -5.06 3.24 15.02
N SER A 101 -5.73 2.10 15.26
CA SER A 101 -5.50 1.29 16.45
C SER A 101 -4.07 0.71 16.53
N ARG A 102 -3.36 0.66 15.40
CA ARG A 102 -1.99 0.14 15.28
C ARG A 102 -0.91 1.22 15.28
N ILE A 103 -1.26 2.50 15.50
CA ILE A 103 -0.27 3.59 15.50
C ILE A 103 0.83 3.32 16.54
N GLU A 104 0.46 3.09 17.80
CA GLU A 104 1.44 2.89 18.88
C GLU A 104 2.27 1.61 18.67
N GLU A 105 1.67 0.54 18.14
CA GLU A 105 2.36 -0.69 17.75
C GLU A 105 3.47 -0.38 16.72
N ARG A 106 3.14 0.36 15.65
CA ARG A 106 4.11 0.71 14.59
C ARG A 106 5.21 1.64 15.08
N VAL A 107 4.89 2.59 15.95
CA VAL A 107 5.89 3.45 16.59
C VAL A 107 6.85 2.61 17.43
N PHE A 108 6.31 1.66 18.19
CA PHE A 108 7.12 0.73 18.98
C PHE A 108 8.02 -0.14 18.09
N ILE A 109 7.47 -0.74 17.03
CA ILE A 109 8.23 -1.58 16.09
C ILE A 109 9.35 -0.77 15.43
N PHE A 110 9.06 0.42 14.90
CA PHE A 110 10.08 1.26 14.26
C PHE A 110 11.29 1.50 15.18
N ARG A 111 11.03 1.79 16.46
CA ARG A 111 12.08 2.14 17.42
C ARG A 111 12.83 0.95 18.00
N ASN A 112 12.17 -0.20 18.14
CA ASN A 112 12.68 -1.31 18.95
C ASN A 112 12.94 -2.59 18.15
N SER A 113 12.37 -2.74 16.96
CA SER A 113 12.65 -3.90 16.11
C SER A 113 14.09 -3.87 15.61
N GLU A 114 14.69 -5.06 15.48
CA GLU A 114 15.98 -5.28 14.81
C GLU A 114 15.80 -5.77 13.36
N ASP A 115 14.55 -6.07 12.95
CA ASP A 115 14.20 -6.45 11.58
C ASP A 115 13.98 -5.19 10.71
N GLU A 116 14.83 -5.01 9.70
CA GLU A 116 14.78 -3.86 8.78
C GLU A 116 13.49 -3.77 7.98
N VAL A 117 12.93 -4.92 7.58
CA VAL A 117 11.66 -4.99 6.84
C VAL A 117 10.54 -4.46 7.73
N MET A 118 10.52 -4.87 8.99
CA MET A 118 9.52 -4.42 9.96
C MET A 118 9.67 -2.93 10.31
N VAL A 119 10.90 -2.44 10.48
CA VAL A 119 11.17 -1.00 10.69
C VAL A 119 10.71 -0.18 9.49
N CYS A 120 11.08 -0.59 8.28
CA CYS A 120 10.70 0.08 7.04
C CYS A 120 9.17 0.12 6.87
N LYS A 121 8.50 -1.03 6.99
CA LYS A 121 7.04 -1.12 6.86
C LYS A 121 6.31 -0.27 7.89
N SER A 122 6.80 -0.22 9.12
CA SER A 122 6.14 0.52 10.21
C SER A 122 6.03 2.02 9.91
N LEU A 123 7.12 2.68 9.50
CA LEU A 123 7.06 4.10 9.15
C LEU A 123 6.29 4.32 7.83
N LYS A 124 6.48 3.44 6.84
CA LYS A 124 5.74 3.51 5.57
C LYS A 124 4.23 3.49 5.81
N GLU A 125 3.74 2.54 6.60
CA GLU A 125 2.32 2.40 6.90
C GLU A 125 1.77 3.61 7.66
N LEU A 126 2.53 4.20 8.59
CA LEU A 126 2.15 5.44 9.26
C LEU A 126 2.05 6.63 8.28
N MET A 127 2.97 6.74 7.32
CA MET A 127 2.91 7.75 6.27
C MET A 127 1.67 7.60 5.38
N PHE A 128 1.36 6.37 4.96
CA PHE A 128 0.15 6.08 4.19
C PHE A 128 -1.13 6.36 4.99
N LEU A 129 -1.17 6.06 6.28
CA LEU A 129 -2.31 6.39 7.14
C LEU A 129 -2.50 7.91 7.24
N LEU A 130 -1.44 8.66 7.49
CA LEU A 130 -1.52 10.13 7.56
C LEU A 130 -2.02 10.73 6.25
N ALA A 131 -1.49 10.25 5.12
CA ALA A 131 -1.92 10.70 3.81
C ALA A 131 -3.39 10.34 3.52
N ALA A 132 -3.84 9.12 3.89
CA ALA A 132 -5.22 8.72 3.72
C ALA A 132 -6.19 9.61 4.53
N LEU A 133 -5.82 9.97 5.76
CA LEU A 133 -6.62 10.84 6.62
C LEU A 133 -6.64 12.30 6.14
N THR A 134 -5.61 12.74 5.41
CA THR A 134 -5.46 14.16 5.02
C THR A 134 -5.94 14.41 3.59
N CYS A 135 -5.62 13.51 2.66
CA CYS A 135 -5.83 13.67 1.23
C CYS A 135 -6.83 12.65 0.66
N GLY A 136 -7.42 11.80 1.50
CA GLY A 136 -8.31 10.73 1.08
C GLY A 136 -7.59 9.57 0.42
N ILE A 137 -8.34 8.49 0.14
CA ILE A 137 -7.82 7.23 -0.42
C ILE A 137 -7.14 7.46 -1.79
N ASP A 138 -7.75 8.24 -2.68
CA ASP A 138 -7.20 8.52 -4.01
C ASP A 138 -5.91 9.35 -3.95
N GLY A 139 -5.79 10.21 -2.94
CA GLY A 139 -4.62 11.05 -2.70
C GLY A 139 -3.46 10.32 -2.03
N SER A 140 -3.66 9.07 -1.60
CA SER A 140 -2.67 8.26 -0.88
C SER A 140 -2.46 6.87 -1.47
N SER A 141 -3.04 6.56 -2.64
CA SER A 141 -3.11 5.21 -3.19
C SER A 141 -1.79 4.58 -3.63
N ASN A 142 -0.74 5.39 -3.80
CA ASN A 142 0.60 4.91 -4.09
C ASN A 142 1.66 5.85 -3.51
N TRP A 143 2.92 5.44 -3.64
CA TRP A 143 4.07 6.17 -3.11
C TRP A 143 4.12 7.63 -3.57
N TYR A 144 3.88 7.90 -4.85
CA TYR A 144 3.99 9.25 -5.41
C TYR A 144 2.90 10.18 -4.91
N ARG A 145 1.65 9.69 -4.88
CA ARG A 145 0.49 10.43 -4.37
C ARG A 145 0.62 10.70 -2.87
N MET A 146 0.96 9.67 -2.09
CA MET A 146 1.24 9.77 -0.67
C MET A 146 2.38 10.79 -0.41
N SER A 147 3.49 10.69 -1.13
CA SER A 147 4.62 11.62 -0.97
C SER A 147 4.24 13.06 -1.32
N GLY A 148 3.47 13.26 -2.39
CA GLY A 148 2.96 14.57 -2.79
C GLY A 148 2.00 15.17 -1.75
N CYS A 149 1.13 14.34 -1.17
CA CYS A 149 0.24 14.74 -0.08
C CYS A 149 1.06 15.18 1.16
N LEU A 150 2.02 14.36 1.60
CA LEU A 150 2.84 14.65 2.77
C LEU A 150 3.75 15.88 2.58
N LYS A 151 4.20 16.15 1.35
CA LYS A 151 4.98 17.36 1.04
C LYS A 151 4.20 18.65 1.35
N ASN A 152 2.89 18.66 1.14
CA ASN A 152 2.03 19.81 1.50
C ASN A 152 1.93 20.03 3.02
N LEU A 153 2.28 19.02 3.82
CA LEU A 153 2.41 19.10 5.27
C LEU A 153 3.85 19.38 5.73
N GLY A 154 4.77 19.65 4.80
CA GLY A 154 6.20 19.82 5.10
C GLY A 154 6.91 18.53 5.52
N ILE A 155 6.39 17.37 5.12
CA ILE A 155 7.00 16.05 5.35
C ILE A 155 7.51 15.51 4.02
N GLU A 156 8.82 15.40 3.88
CA GLU A 156 9.44 14.76 2.71
C GLU A 156 9.55 13.25 2.97
N ALA A 157 8.83 12.45 2.17
CA ALA A 157 8.86 11.00 2.30
C ALA A 157 10.23 10.45 1.87
N PRO A 158 10.98 9.78 2.76
CA PRO A 158 12.34 9.30 2.48
C PRO A 158 12.32 8.11 1.51
N SER A 159 13.16 8.16 0.47
CA SER A 159 13.19 7.14 -0.58
C SER A 159 13.62 5.75 -0.07
N GLU A 160 14.37 5.72 1.02
CA GLU A 160 14.77 4.51 1.76
C GLU A 160 13.57 3.67 2.21
N PHE A 161 12.42 4.31 2.40
CA PHE A 161 11.17 3.67 2.84
C PHE A 161 10.25 3.29 1.67
N LYS A 162 10.67 3.51 0.42
CA LYS A 162 9.88 3.13 -0.76
C LYS A 162 9.81 1.62 -0.94
N HIS A 163 10.94 0.92 -0.81
CA HIS A 163 11.10 -0.51 -1.11
C HIS A 163 11.43 -1.33 0.14
N CYS A 164 10.41 -1.73 0.90
CA CYS A 164 10.60 -2.43 2.18
C CYS A 164 10.81 -3.95 2.08
N LEU A 165 10.83 -4.54 0.87
CA LEU A 165 11.19 -5.97 0.71
C LEU A 165 12.70 -6.19 0.71
N THR A 166 13.46 -5.17 0.35
CA THR A 166 14.93 -5.14 0.36
C THR A 166 15.38 -3.78 0.91
N PRO A 167 15.06 -3.48 2.18
CA PRO A 167 15.33 -2.17 2.76
C PRO A 167 16.84 -1.95 2.97
N PRO A 168 17.29 -0.68 3.09
CA PRO A 168 18.61 -0.38 3.64
C PRO A 168 18.81 -0.92 5.06
N GLY A 169 20.06 -0.99 5.51
CA GLY A 169 20.39 -1.43 6.87
C GLY A 169 19.75 -0.56 7.96
N ILE A 170 19.53 -1.16 9.13
CA ILE A 170 18.75 -0.57 10.22
C ILE A 170 19.24 0.83 10.65
N ASP A 171 20.55 1.06 10.68
CA ASP A 171 21.13 2.34 11.08
C ASP A 171 20.75 3.47 10.11
N VAL A 172 20.68 3.16 8.81
CA VAL A 172 20.25 4.11 7.78
C VAL A 172 18.76 4.43 7.97
N LEU A 173 17.94 3.39 8.14
CA LEU A 173 16.50 3.55 8.37
C LEU A 173 16.21 4.42 9.60
N ARG A 174 16.91 4.19 10.72
CA ARG A 174 16.72 5.00 11.94
C ARG A 174 17.22 6.42 11.79
N THR A 175 18.38 6.62 11.17
CA THR A 175 18.96 7.94 10.96
C THR A 175 18.05 8.84 10.12
N VAL A 176 17.55 8.31 9.00
CA VAL A 176 16.66 9.06 8.10
C VAL A 176 15.24 9.11 8.64
N GLY A 177 14.75 8.02 9.22
CA GLY A 177 13.34 7.86 9.56
C GLY A 177 12.92 8.48 10.89
N GLU A 178 13.79 8.65 11.90
CA GLU A 178 13.34 9.10 13.24
C GLU A 178 12.74 10.51 13.21
N GLN A 179 13.32 11.43 12.43
CA GLN A 179 12.76 12.78 12.27
C GLN A 179 11.41 12.75 11.55
N ILE A 180 11.28 11.90 10.54
CA ILE A 180 10.04 11.73 9.77
C ILE A 180 8.96 11.10 10.64
N LEU A 181 9.29 10.05 11.40
CA LEU A 181 8.39 9.43 12.37
C LEU A 181 7.80 10.46 13.33
N ASN A 182 8.65 11.29 13.94
CA ASN A 182 8.19 12.30 14.90
C ASN A 182 7.25 13.32 14.26
N ARG A 183 7.52 13.77 13.01
CA ARG A 183 6.61 14.65 12.27
C ARG A 183 5.29 13.96 11.96
N VAL A 184 5.33 12.73 11.46
CA VAL A 184 4.14 11.94 11.12
C VAL A 184 3.25 11.72 12.35
N ILE A 185 3.83 11.36 13.51
CA ILE A 185 3.07 11.18 14.75
C ILE A 185 2.40 12.50 15.19
N ASN A 186 3.13 13.62 15.13
CA ASN A 186 2.58 14.92 15.51
C ASN A 186 1.40 15.31 14.62
N GLU A 187 1.51 15.11 13.32
CA GLU A 187 0.43 15.38 12.37
C GLU A 187 -0.76 14.41 12.56
N LEU A 188 -0.50 13.12 12.78
CA LEU A 188 -1.56 12.14 13.08
C LEU A 188 -2.34 12.56 14.33
N ARG A 189 -1.65 12.97 15.41
CA ARG A 189 -2.30 13.47 16.63
C ARG A 189 -3.15 14.71 16.36
N ARG A 190 -2.66 15.65 15.54
CA ARG A 190 -3.40 16.85 15.15
C ARG A 190 -4.68 16.51 14.38
N VAL A 191 -4.58 15.65 13.37
CA VAL A 191 -5.71 15.24 12.53
C VAL A 191 -6.76 14.48 13.36
N LEU A 192 -6.33 13.50 14.16
CA LEU A 192 -7.23 12.72 15.01
C LEU A 192 -7.88 13.57 16.11
N GLY A 193 -7.17 14.53 16.69
CA GLY A 193 -7.70 15.47 17.67
C GLY A 193 -8.76 16.44 17.11
N ASN A 194 -8.75 16.69 15.80
CA ASN A 194 -9.75 17.49 15.11
C ASN A 194 -10.99 16.68 14.71
N ILE A 195 -10.83 15.39 14.40
CA ILE A 195 -11.94 14.48 14.06
C ILE A 195 -12.89 14.28 15.26
N GLY A 196 -12.38 14.35 16.50
CA GLY A 196 -13.22 14.27 17.71
C GLY A 196 -14.02 15.56 18.05
N LYS A 197 -13.92 16.61 17.23
CA LYS A 197 -14.56 17.93 17.47
C LYS A 197 -15.62 18.31 16.43
N THR A 198 -15.82 17.47 15.41
CA THR A 198 -16.84 17.59 14.36
C THR A 198 -17.95 16.60 14.60
#